data_AF-A0A2J8WKV2-F1
#
_entry.id   AF-A0A2J8WKV2-F1
#
_cell.length_a   1.000
_cell.length_b   1.000
_cell.length_c   1.000
_cell.angle_alpha   90.00
_cell.angle_beta   90.00
_cell.angle_gamma   90.00
#
_symmetry.space_group_name_H-M   'P 1'
#
loop_
_entity.id
_entity.type
_entity.pdbx_description
1 polymer ?
#
loop_
_entity_poly.entity_id
_entity_poly.type
_entity_poly.pdbx_seq_one_letter_code
_entity_poly.pdbx_strand_id
1 'polypeptide(L)'
;MRGQWFIDGTWQPLEEEESNLIEQEHLNCFRGQQMQENFDIEVSKSIDGKDAVHSFKLSRNHVDWHSVDEVYLYSDATTSKIARTVTQKLGFSKVSSSGTRLHRGYVEEATLEDKPSQTTHIVFVVHGIGQKMDQGRIIKNTAMMREAARKIEERHFSNHETHVEFLPVEWRSKLTLDG
;
A
#
# COMPACT_ATOMS: atom_id res chain seq x y z
N MET A 1 1.73 -1.52 8.12
CA MET A 1 1.75 -1.27 6.67
C MET A 1 1.19 -2.52 6.01
N ARG A 2 0.11 -2.42 5.22
CA ARG A 2 -0.46 -3.57 4.50
C ARG A 2 0.42 -3.79 3.26
N GLY A 3 1.22 -4.86 3.24
CA GLY A 3 2.02 -5.20 2.07
C GLY A 3 1.11 -5.71 0.94
N GLN A 4 1.39 -5.28 -0.30
CA GLN A 4 0.82 -5.87 -1.52
C GLN A 4 1.90 -6.69 -2.22
N TRP A 5 1.49 -7.78 -2.87
CA TRP A 5 2.40 -8.70 -3.55
C TRP A 5 2.24 -8.64 -5.08
N PHE A 6 3.36 -8.62 -5.78
CA PHE A 6 3.46 -8.46 -7.22
C PHE A 6 4.35 -9.52 -7.85
N ILE A 7 4.09 -9.85 -9.12
CA ILE A 7 5.00 -10.67 -9.92
C ILE A 7 6.22 -9.83 -10.33
N ASP A 8 7.42 -10.31 -9.99
CA ASP A 8 8.66 -9.63 -10.35
C ASP A 8 8.80 -9.49 -11.88
N GLY A 9 9.34 -8.35 -12.31
CA GLY A 9 9.50 -7.98 -13.73
C GLY A 9 8.23 -7.49 -14.44
N THR A 10 7.03 -7.82 -13.98
CA THR A 10 5.77 -7.32 -14.57
C THR A 10 4.99 -6.37 -13.68
N TRP A 11 5.26 -6.40 -12.36
CA TRP A 11 4.51 -5.62 -11.37
C TRP A 11 3.00 -5.85 -11.41
N GLN A 12 2.59 -7.01 -11.94
CA GLN A 12 1.19 -7.41 -11.93
C GLN A 12 0.82 -7.83 -10.49
N PRO A 13 -0.21 -7.22 -9.87
CA PRO A 13 -0.66 -7.62 -8.54
C PRO A 13 -1.18 -9.05 -8.55
N LEU A 14 -0.92 -9.79 -7.47
CA LEU A 14 -1.60 -11.05 -7.20
C LEU A 14 -3.08 -10.81 -6.87
N GLU A 15 -3.89 -11.85 -7.05
CA GLU A 15 -5.29 -11.85 -6.62
C GLU A 15 -5.39 -11.52 -5.13
N GLU A 16 -6.35 -10.67 -4.75
CA GLU A 16 -6.42 -10.11 -3.39
C GLU A 16 -6.50 -11.20 -2.31
N GLU A 17 -7.26 -12.27 -2.56
CA GLU A 17 -7.39 -13.40 -1.63
C GLU A 17 -6.06 -14.10 -1.37
N GLU A 18 -5.29 -14.43 -2.43
CA GLU A 18 -3.97 -15.06 -2.28
C GLU A 18 -2.97 -14.08 -1.67
N SER A 19 -2.96 -12.83 -2.13
CA SER A 19 -2.08 -11.77 -1.59
C SER A 19 -2.29 -11.56 -0.09
N ASN A 20 -3.53 -11.57 0.39
CA ASN A 20 -3.83 -11.40 1.81
C ASN A 20 -3.33 -12.59 2.64
N LEU A 21 -3.45 -13.83 2.14
CA LEU A 21 -2.93 -15.02 2.81
C LEU A 21 -1.39 -14.99 2.89
N ILE A 22 -0.73 -14.65 1.78
CA ILE A 22 0.73 -14.53 1.73
C ILE A 22 1.22 -13.43 2.66
N GLU A 23 0.55 -12.27 2.69
CA GLU A 23 0.91 -11.17 3.59
C GLU A 23 0.72 -11.56 5.06
N GLN A 24 -0.39 -12.22 5.40
CA GLN A 24 -0.63 -12.69 6.76
C GLN A 24 0.48 -13.66 7.20
N GLU A 25 0.83 -14.62 6.35
CA GLU A 25 1.87 -15.60 6.65
C GLU A 25 3.25 -14.95 6.75
N HIS A 26 3.58 -14.05 5.83
CA HIS A 26 4.82 -13.28 5.86
C HIS A 26 4.96 -12.48 7.16
N LEU A 27 3.89 -11.81 7.61
CA LEU A 27 3.88 -11.08 8.88
C LEU A 27 3.94 -12.01 10.10
N ASN A 28 3.49 -13.27 10.01
CA ASN A 28 3.63 -14.22 11.09
C ASN A 28 5.10 -14.64 11.29
N CYS A 29 5.83 -14.82 10.18
CA CYS A 29 7.21 -15.32 10.21
C CYS A 29 8.27 -14.21 10.36
N PHE A 30 8.05 -13.04 9.74
CA PHE A 30 9.11 -12.04 9.53
C PHE A 30 8.82 -10.65 10.12
N ARG A 31 7.71 -10.48 10.84
CA ARG A 31 7.39 -9.18 11.47
C ARG A 31 8.53 -8.71 12.39
N GLY A 32 8.98 -7.49 12.14
CA GLY A 32 10.04 -6.84 12.93
C GLY A 32 11.46 -7.15 12.45
N GLN A 33 11.63 -8.01 11.44
CA GLN A 33 12.91 -8.16 10.75
C GLN A 33 13.06 -7.01 9.75
N GLN A 34 14.24 -6.35 9.77
CA GLN A 34 14.57 -5.35 8.75
C GLN A 34 15.03 -6.05 7.47
N MET A 35 14.61 -5.53 6.32
CA MET A 35 15.22 -5.89 5.04
C MET A 35 16.68 -5.47 5.07
N GLN A 36 17.60 -6.34 4.65
CA GLN A 36 18.99 -5.92 4.49
C GLN A 36 19.04 -4.91 3.34
N GLU A 37 19.57 -3.71 3.59
CA GLU A 37 19.77 -2.66 2.58
C GLU A 37 20.93 -3.05 1.63
N ASN A 38 20.80 -4.16 0.92
CA ASN A 38 21.73 -4.50 -0.15
C ASN A 38 21.18 -3.87 -1.44
N PHE A 39 21.60 -2.63 -1.71
CA PHE A 39 21.33 -1.87 -2.94
C PHE A 39 21.99 -2.45 -4.20
N ASP A 40 22.60 -3.64 -4.10
CA ASP A 40 23.18 -4.31 -5.25
C ASP A 40 22.08 -5.10 -5.96
N ILE A 41 21.70 -4.59 -7.13
CA ILE A 41 20.96 -5.31 -8.18
C ILE A 41 21.88 -6.45 -8.66
N GLU A 42 22.11 -7.46 -7.82
CA GLU A 42 22.70 -8.72 -8.24
C GLU A 42 21.60 -9.54 -8.93
N VAL A 43 21.61 -9.37 -10.25
CA VAL A 43 21.04 -10.27 -11.25
C VAL A 43 21.20 -11.73 -10.80
N SER A 44 20.07 -12.34 -10.44
CA SER A 44 19.78 -13.78 -10.49
C SER A 44 20.97 -14.71 -10.16
N LYS A 45 21.22 -14.98 -8.88
CA LYS A 45 21.87 -16.24 -8.51
C LYS A 45 20.83 -17.35 -8.67
N SER A 46 21.13 -18.32 -9.52
CA SER A 46 20.29 -19.49 -9.73
C SER A 46 20.17 -20.28 -8.42
N ILE A 47 18.93 -20.42 -7.91
CA ILE A 47 18.57 -21.25 -6.76
C ILE A 47 18.52 -22.70 -7.21
N ASP A 48 19.66 -23.25 -7.62
CA ASP A 48 19.79 -24.69 -7.79
C ASP A 48 20.46 -25.20 -6.51
N GLY A 49 19.65 -25.50 -5.48
CA GLY A 49 20.08 -26.27 -4.30
C GLY A 49 20.09 -25.61 -2.92
N LYS A 50 19.34 -24.52 -2.66
CA LYS A 50 19.08 -24.04 -1.29
C LYS A 50 17.65 -24.35 -0.86
N ASP A 51 17.50 -24.98 0.30
CA ASP A 51 16.19 -25.22 0.91
C ASP A 51 15.50 -23.88 1.27
N ALA A 52 14.17 -23.84 1.16
CA ALA A 52 13.39 -22.71 1.63
C ALA A 52 13.50 -22.56 3.15
N VAL A 53 13.59 -21.32 3.63
CA VAL A 53 13.53 -21.01 5.07
C VAL A 53 12.12 -21.22 5.60
N HIS A 54 11.11 -20.90 4.78
CA HIS A 54 9.71 -21.14 5.09
C HIS A 54 8.94 -21.47 3.82
N SER A 55 8.00 -22.41 3.92
CA SER A 55 7.12 -22.79 2.82
C SER A 55 5.67 -22.75 3.27
N PHE A 56 4.81 -22.14 2.47
CA PHE A 56 3.38 -22.00 2.75
C PHE A 56 2.54 -22.58 1.62
N LYS A 57 1.61 -23.47 1.96
CA LYS A 57 0.76 -24.15 0.98
C LYS A 57 -0.54 -23.37 0.77
N LEU A 58 -0.79 -22.97 -0.47
CA LEU A 58 -2.06 -22.44 -0.94
C LEU A 58 -2.90 -23.57 -1.57
N SER A 59 -4.10 -23.24 -2.06
CA SER A 59 -5.04 -24.21 -2.62
C SER A 59 -4.54 -24.91 -3.89
N ARG A 60 -3.82 -24.20 -4.76
CA ARG A 60 -3.30 -24.70 -6.07
C ARG A 60 -1.83 -24.39 -6.30
N ASN A 61 -1.22 -23.69 -5.35
CA ASN A 61 0.11 -23.14 -5.42
C ASN A 61 0.81 -23.34 -4.07
N HIS A 62 2.11 -23.07 -4.01
CA HIS A 62 2.83 -22.87 -2.76
C HIS A 62 3.80 -21.69 -2.89
N VAL A 63 4.14 -21.09 -1.76
CA VAL A 63 5.07 -19.97 -1.67
C VAL A 63 6.25 -20.38 -0.80
N ASP A 64 7.45 -20.16 -1.30
CA ASP A 64 8.70 -20.39 -0.58
C ASP A 64 9.39 -19.06 -0.31
N TRP A 65 9.82 -18.86 0.93
CA TRP A 65 10.69 -17.77 1.36
C TRP A 65 12.10 -18.33 1.52
N HIS A 66 13.06 -17.79 0.79
CA HIS A 66 14.49 -18.04 1.01
C HIS A 66 15.13 -16.96 1.91
N SER A 67 14.51 -15.77 1.95
CA SER A 67 14.78 -14.69 2.91
C SER A 67 13.50 -13.85 3.11
N VAL A 68 13.60 -12.74 3.85
CA VAL A 68 12.48 -11.79 4.02
C VAL A 68 12.04 -11.18 2.67
N ASP A 69 12.98 -10.94 1.77
CA ASP A 69 12.79 -10.25 0.48
C ASP A 69 12.91 -11.17 -0.75
N GLU A 70 13.35 -12.41 -0.56
CA GLU A 70 13.48 -13.43 -1.60
C GLU A 70 12.36 -14.46 -1.48
N VAL A 71 11.27 -14.24 -2.24
CA VAL A 71 10.01 -15.00 -2.14
C VAL A 71 9.58 -15.48 -3.52
N TYR A 72 9.18 -16.76 -3.62
CA TYR A 72 8.81 -17.41 -4.88
C TYR A 72 7.46 -18.12 -4.79
N LEU A 73 6.62 -17.93 -5.80
CA LEU A 73 5.34 -18.62 -5.99
C LEU A 73 5.51 -19.77 -7.00
N TYR A 74 5.11 -20.96 -6.61
CA TYR A 74 5.14 -22.15 -7.43
C TYR A 74 3.72 -22.66 -7.67
N SER A 75 3.42 -23.04 -8.92
CA SER A 75 2.15 -23.66 -9.23
C SER A 75 2.25 -25.19 -9.11
N ASP A 76 1.30 -25.79 -8.41
CA ASP A 76 1.22 -27.24 -8.28
C ASP A 76 0.54 -27.91 -9.48
N ALA A 77 0.08 -27.11 -10.45
CA ALA A 77 -0.59 -27.62 -11.64
C ALA A 77 0.42 -28.24 -12.61
N THR A 78 0.23 -29.52 -12.96
CA THR A 78 0.91 -30.17 -14.09
C THR A 78 0.53 -29.44 -15.38
N THR A 79 1.34 -28.45 -15.80
CA THR A 79 0.97 -27.59 -16.93
C THR A 79 0.89 -28.38 -18.23
N SER A 80 -0.34 -28.59 -18.72
CA SER A 80 -0.60 -29.16 -20.04
C SER A 80 0.10 -28.32 -21.12
N LYS A 81 0.66 -28.99 -22.14
CA LYS A 81 1.51 -28.39 -23.19
C LYS A 81 0.91 -27.15 -23.89
N ILE A 82 -0.41 -27.02 -23.90
CA ILE A 82 -1.15 -25.90 -24.53
C ILE A 82 -1.09 -24.61 -23.67
N ALA A 83 -1.09 -24.73 -22.34
CA ALA A 83 -1.02 -23.59 -21.42
C ALA A 83 0.33 -22.87 -21.48
N ARG A 84 1.41 -23.59 -21.84
CA ARG A 84 2.77 -23.06 -22.01
C ARG A 84 2.91 -22.07 -23.17
N THR A 85 2.15 -22.24 -24.24
CA THR A 85 2.27 -21.40 -25.44
C THR A 85 1.56 -20.06 -25.29
N VAL A 86 0.45 -20.04 -24.53
CA VAL A 86 -0.33 -18.81 -24.30
C VAL A 86 0.38 -17.87 -23.33
N THR A 87 1.05 -18.42 -22.31
CA THR A 87 1.88 -17.65 -21.37
C THR A 87 3.16 -17.10 -22.01
N GLN A 88 3.82 -17.86 -22.89
CA GLN A 88 5.01 -17.36 -23.61
C GLN A 88 4.73 -16.13 -24.50
N LYS A 89 3.57 -16.06 -25.16
CA LYS A 89 3.21 -14.89 -26.00
C LYS A 89 2.90 -13.63 -25.20
N LEU A 90 2.63 -13.76 -23.90
CA LEU A 90 2.42 -12.63 -22.98
C LEU A 90 3.72 -12.20 -22.26
N GLY A 91 4.88 -12.76 -22.62
CA GLY A 91 6.17 -12.42 -22.01
C GLY A 91 6.57 -13.29 -20.81
N PHE A 92 5.78 -14.31 -20.45
CA PHE A 92 6.17 -15.26 -19.40
C PHE A 92 7.14 -16.31 -19.97
N SER A 93 8.43 -15.97 -20.01
CA SER A 93 9.47 -16.92 -20.38
C SER A 93 9.67 -17.97 -19.29
N LYS A 94 9.24 -19.21 -19.58
CA LYS A 94 9.72 -20.47 -18.98
C LYS A 94 9.70 -20.53 -17.44
N VAL A 95 8.50 -20.61 -16.85
CA VAL A 95 8.30 -21.21 -15.52
C VAL A 95 8.40 -22.73 -15.66
N SER A 96 9.63 -23.24 -15.69
CA SER A 96 9.93 -24.66 -15.48
C SER A 96 10.94 -24.70 -14.33
N SER A 97 10.61 -25.44 -13.26
CA SER A 97 11.42 -25.72 -12.06
C SER A 97 11.87 -24.57 -11.13
N SER A 98 11.88 -23.29 -11.52
CA SER A 98 12.49 -22.23 -10.69
C SER A 98 11.54 -21.33 -9.89
N GLY A 99 10.21 -21.51 -9.98
CA GLY A 99 9.23 -20.63 -9.32
C GLY A 99 9.12 -19.23 -9.95
N THR A 100 8.04 -18.52 -9.64
CA THR A 100 7.83 -17.12 -10.04
C THR A 100 8.22 -16.22 -8.88
N ARG A 101 9.25 -15.38 -9.05
CA ARG A 101 9.66 -14.44 -8.00
C ARG A 101 8.55 -13.42 -7.72
N LEU A 102 8.33 -13.14 -6.44
CA LEU A 102 7.40 -12.13 -5.97
C LEU A 102 8.14 -10.94 -5.37
N HIS A 103 7.52 -9.77 -5.47
CA HIS A 103 7.95 -8.55 -4.80
C HIS A 103 6.86 -8.07 -3.83
N ARG A 104 7.24 -7.72 -2.60
CA ARG A 104 6.36 -7.18 -1.57
C ARG A 104 6.59 -5.69 -1.43
N GLY A 105 5.55 -4.87 -1.60
CA GLY A 105 5.67 -3.43 -1.39
C GLY A 105 4.79 -2.64 -2.34
N TYR A 106 5.41 -1.67 -3.01
CA TYR A 106 4.80 -0.82 -4.03
C TYR A 106 5.68 -0.85 -5.27
N VAL A 107 5.08 -0.61 -6.45
CA VAL A 107 5.80 -0.59 -7.73
C VAL A 107 6.84 0.53 -7.78
N GLU A 108 6.50 1.67 -7.20
CA GLU A 108 7.34 2.86 -7.16
C GLU A 108 7.69 3.15 -5.71
N GLU A 109 8.97 3.45 -5.47
CA GLU A 109 9.42 3.93 -4.16
C GLU A 109 8.88 5.34 -3.91
N ALA A 110 8.36 5.56 -2.70
CA ALA A 110 7.95 6.89 -2.31
C ALA A 110 9.16 7.79 -2.14
N THR A 111 9.11 8.95 -2.79
CA THR A 111 10.07 10.04 -2.70
C THR A 111 9.64 11.05 -1.63
N LEU A 112 10.52 11.99 -1.27
CA LEU A 112 10.15 13.07 -0.33
C LEU A 112 9.15 14.05 -0.95
N GLU A 113 9.05 14.03 -2.28
CA GLU A 113 8.14 14.82 -3.10
C GLU A 113 6.71 14.26 -3.08
N ASP A 114 6.52 12.96 -2.77
CA ASP A 114 5.19 12.32 -2.64
C ASP A 114 4.43 12.73 -1.37
N LYS A 115 5.03 13.59 -0.54
CA LYS A 115 4.35 14.15 0.62
C LYS A 115 3.22 15.09 0.16
N PRO A 116 2.10 15.16 0.92
CA PRO A 116 1.10 16.21 0.70
C PRO A 116 1.75 17.60 0.74
N SER A 117 1.18 18.54 -0.02
CA SER A 117 1.65 19.92 -0.01
C SER A 117 1.70 20.48 1.40
N GLN A 118 2.74 21.28 1.69
CA GLN A 118 2.92 21.84 3.02
C GLN A 118 1.74 22.75 3.35
N THR A 119 1.04 22.46 4.46
CA THR A 119 -0.02 23.33 4.97
C THR A 119 0.53 24.72 5.27
N THR A 120 0.05 25.71 4.52
CA THR A 120 0.44 27.11 4.67
C THR A 120 -0.46 27.87 5.62
N HIS A 121 -1.73 27.45 5.74
CA HIS A 121 -2.72 28.11 6.60
C HIS A 121 -3.61 27.08 7.30
N ILE A 122 -4.06 27.42 8.50
CA ILE A 122 -5.04 26.64 9.27
C ILE A 122 -6.27 27.50 9.51
N VAL A 123 -7.45 26.96 9.20
CA VAL A 123 -8.75 27.61 9.42
C VAL A 123 -9.56 26.79 10.40
N PHE A 124 -9.86 27.39 11.56
CA PHE A 124 -10.79 26.81 12.52
C PHE A 124 -12.23 27.17 12.13
N VAL A 125 -13.06 26.16 11.94
CA VAL A 125 -14.49 26.34 11.73
C VAL A 125 -15.17 26.13 13.07
N VAL A 126 -15.79 27.19 13.60
CA VAL A 126 -16.39 27.20 14.94
C VAL A 126 -17.85 27.61 14.81
N HIS A 127 -18.75 26.89 15.48
CA HIS A 127 -20.15 27.32 15.64
C HIS A 127 -20.29 28.23 16.85
N GLY A 128 -21.21 29.19 16.74
CA GLY A 128 -21.51 30.13 17.82
C GLY A 128 -22.11 29.45 19.05
N ILE A 129 -21.88 30.03 20.23
CA ILE A 129 -22.49 29.59 21.49
C ILE A 129 -24.01 29.71 21.37
N GLY A 130 -24.74 28.68 21.79
CA GLY A 130 -26.22 28.62 21.70
C GLY A 130 -26.76 27.99 20.43
N GLN A 131 -25.91 27.63 19.46
CA GLN A 131 -26.32 26.87 18.28
C GLN A 131 -26.51 25.39 18.67
N LYS A 132 -27.73 25.02 19.10
CA LYS A 132 -28.13 23.61 19.28
C LYS A 132 -28.28 22.95 17.91
N MET A 133 -27.20 22.42 17.37
CA MET A 133 -27.22 21.67 16.12
C MET A 133 -27.07 20.18 16.36
N ASP A 134 -27.61 19.38 15.43
CA ASP A 134 -27.42 17.93 15.42
C ASP A 134 -25.92 17.61 15.48
N GLN A 135 -25.55 16.60 16.26
CA GLN A 135 -24.17 16.12 16.32
C GLN A 135 -23.64 15.86 14.91
N GLY A 136 -22.41 16.30 14.62
CA GLY A 136 -21.77 16.12 13.31
C GLY A 136 -22.07 17.21 12.26
N ARG A 137 -22.97 18.18 12.49
CA ARG A 137 -23.15 19.29 11.54
C ARG A 137 -21.89 20.13 11.34
N ILE A 138 -21.04 20.26 12.37
CA ILE A 138 -19.76 20.98 12.25
C ILE A 138 -18.84 20.34 11.22
N ILE A 139 -18.84 19.00 11.12
CA ILE A 139 -18.05 18.26 10.13
C ILE A 139 -18.55 18.59 8.72
N LYS A 140 -19.87 18.52 8.51
CA LYS A 140 -20.48 18.86 7.21
C LYS A 140 -20.21 20.31 6.81
N ASN A 141 -20.40 21.25 7.73
CA ASN A 141 -20.17 22.68 7.46
C ASN A 141 -18.70 22.97 7.16
N THR A 142 -17.79 22.31 7.87
CA THR A 142 -16.34 22.41 7.62
C THR A 142 -15.99 21.87 6.24
N ALA A 143 -16.56 20.73 5.84
CA ALA A 143 -16.38 20.18 4.50
C ALA A 143 -16.92 21.10 3.40
N MET A 144 -18.11 21.70 3.62
CA MET A 144 -18.67 22.68 2.69
C MET A 144 -17.80 23.94 2.56
N MET A 145 -17.27 24.45 3.67
CA MET A 145 -16.36 25.60 3.67
C MET A 145 -15.06 25.29 2.94
N ARG A 146 -14.45 24.13 3.20
CA ARG A 146 -13.24 23.66 2.52
C ARG A 146 -13.45 23.60 1.01
N GLU A 147 -14.57 23.04 0.56
CA GLU A 147 -14.89 22.92 -0.86
C GLU A 147 -15.18 24.27 -1.53
N ALA A 148 -15.87 25.18 -0.83
CA ALA A 148 -16.09 26.53 -1.33
C ALA A 148 -14.77 27.31 -1.45
N ALA A 149 -13.87 27.20 -0.46
CA ALA A 149 -12.56 27.84 -0.49
C ALA A 149 -11.70 27.31 -1.65
N ARG A 150 -11.67 25.98 -1.86
CA ARG A 150 -10.95 25.36 -2.99
C ARG A 150 -11.40 25.91 -4.35
N LYS A 151 -12.72 26.06 -4.55
CA LYS A 151 -13.28 26.64 -5.79
C LYS A 151 -12.87 28.10 -6.00
N ILE A 152 -12.70 28.87 -4.94
CA ILE A 152 -12.24 30.27 -5.02
C ILE A 152 -10.72 30.30 -5.29
N GLU A 153 -9.96 29.44 -4.63
CA GLU A 153 -8.52 29.25 -4.84
C GLU A 153 -8.20 28.91 -6.30
N GLU A 154 -8.86 27.89 -6.86
CA GLU A 154 -8.68 27.48 -8.25
C GLU A 154 -8.98 28.62 -9.25
N ARG A 155 -9.94 29.49 -8.95
CA ARG A 155 -10.36 30.58 -9.84
C ARG A 155 -9.48 31.82 -9.76
N HIS A 156 -8.95 32.13 -8.58
CA HIS A 156 -8.34 33.43 -8.31
C HIS A 156 -6.88 33.34 -7.86
N PHE A 157 -6.43 32.17 -7.40
CA PHE A 157 -5.13 31.96 -6.77
C PHE A 157 -4.39 30.74 -7.33
N SER A 158 -4.75 30.24 -8.52
CA SER A 158 -4.18 29.03 -9.14
C SER A 158 -2.66 29.01 -9.30
N ASN A 159 -2.01 30.18 -9.27
CA ASN A 159 -0.56 30.32 -9.36
C ASN A 159 0.16 30.34 -7.99
N HIS A 160 -0.57 30.16 -6.89
CA HIS A 160 -0.01 30.12 -5.54
C HIS A 160 -0.05 28.70 -5.01
N GLU A 161 1.09 28.22 -4.50
CA GLU A 161 1.17 26.94 -3.81
C GLU A 161 0.68 27.12 -2.37
N THR A 162 -0.64 27.24 -2.22
CA THR A 162 -1.30 27.33 -0.91
C THR A 162 -2.00 26.02 -0.57
N HIS A 163 -1.87 25.59 0.68
CA HIS A 163 -2.65 24.47 1.22
C HIS A 163 -3.29 24.92 2.53
N VAL A 164 -4.62 25.02 2.53
CA VAL A 164 -5.40 25.49 3.67
C VAL A 164 -6.10 24.32 4.33
N GLU A 165 -5.76 24.05 5.59
CA GLU A 165 -6.37 22.96 6.36
C GLU A 165 -7.54 23.48 7.22
N PHE A 166 -8.71 22.87 7.07
CA PHE A 166 -9.94 23.28 7.76
C PHE A 166 -10.29 22.33 8.90
N LEU A 167 -10.21 22.81 10.13
CA LEU A 167 -10.43 22.00 11.33
C LEU A 167 -11.80 22.32 11.97
N PRO A 168 -12.69 21.31 12.12
CA PRO A 168 -13.95 21.50 12.82
C PRO A 168 -13.68 21.65 14.32
N VAL A 169 -14.22 22.69 14.93
CA VAL A 169 -14.17 22.90 16.39
C VAL A 169 -15.54 22.64 16.97
N GLU A 170 -15.65 21.54 17.71
CA GLU A 170 -16.84 21.19 18.47
C GLU A 170 -16.64 21.56 19.94
N TRP A 171 -17.53 22.39 20.47
CA TRP A 171 -17.56 22.69 21.90
C TRP A 171 -18.00 21.44 22.66
N ARG A 172 -17.08 20.81 23.39
CA ARG A 172 -17.45 19.81 24.40
C ARG A 172 -17.78 20.54 25.70
N SER A 173 -18.97 20.29 26.21
CA SER A 173 -19.50 20.93 27.43
C SER A 173 -18.85 20.43 28.73
N LYS A 174 -17.93 19.45 28.68
CA LYS A 174 -17.18 18.97 29.84
C LYS A 174 -15.68 19.01 29.57
N LEU A 175 -15.05 20.08 30.05
CA LEU A 175 -13.64 20.06 30.43
C LEU A 175 -13.63 20.04 31.96
N THR A 176 -13.61 18.85 32.57
CA THR A 176 -13.30 18.72 33.99
C THR A 176 -11.80 18.94 34.13
N LEU A 177 -11.42 20.13 34.60
CA LEU A 177 -10.08 20.41 35.11
C LEU A 177 -10.14 20.08 36.60
N ASP A 178 -9.79 18.85 36.94
CA ASP A 178 -9.48 18.46 38.31
C ASP A 178 -8.22 19.19 38.76
N GLY A 179 -8.41 20.15 39.66
CA GLY A 179 -7.35 20.85 40.39
C GLY A 179 -7.11 20.25 41.76
#